data_AF-A0A2L2WS95-F1
#
_entry.id   AF-A0A2L2WS95-F1
#
_cell.length_a   1.000
_cell.length_b   1.000
_cell.length_c   1.000
_cell.angle_alpha   90.00
_cell.angle_beta   90.00
_cell.angle_gamma   90.00
#
_symmetry.space_group_name_H-M   'P 1'
#
loop_
_entity.id
_entity.type
_entity.pdbx_description
1 polymer ?
#
loop_
_entity_poly.entity_id
_entity_poly.type
_entity_poly.pdbx_seq_one_letter_code
_entity_poly.pdbx_strand_id
1 'polypeptide(L)'
;MDTRLQVKSYEQTCGACPSQWDIWTTDGQYIYARYRWGGLTLTLEVGTPNSRILYTENIGDGWNGVLSTQELIDHTSSVLDWSLVS
;
A
#
# COMPACT_ATOMS: atom_id res chain seq x y z
N MET A 1 -7.46 19.79 -4.99
CA MET A 1 -6.03 19.59 -4.70
C MET A 1 -5.87 18.10 -4.57
N ASP A 2 -5.28 17.46 -5.58
CA ASP A 2 -4.97 16.02 -5.54
C ASP A 2 -3.74 15.82 -4.66
N THR A 3 -3.97 15.62 -3.36
CA THR A 3 -2.90 15.50 -2.35
C THR A 3 -2.44 14.04 -2.26
N ARG A 4 -2.06 13.45 -3.39
CA ARG A 4 -1.48 12.10 -3.42
C ARG A 4 -0.10 12.12 -2.78
N LEU A 5 0.22 11.10 -1.98
CA LEU A 5 1.54 10.97 -1.37
C LEU A 5 2.51 10.41 -2.42
N GLN A 6 3.55 11.16 -2.73
CA GLN A 6 4.54 10.74 -3.72
C GLN A 6 5.46 9.66 -3.13
N VAL A 7 5.53 8.51 -3.80
CA VAL A 7 6.34 7.37 -3.39
C VAL A 7 7.79 7.59 -3.79
N LYS A 8 8.69 7.45 -2.83
CA LYS A 8 10.15 7.51 -3.02
C LYS A 8 10.74 6.12 -3.27
N SER A 9 10.28 5.13 -2.51
CA SER A 9 10.75 3.74 -2.62
C SER A 9 9.73 2.80 -2.01
N TYR A 10 9.80 1.53 -2.40
CA TYR A 10 9.01 0.46 -1.80
C TYR A 10 9.82 -0.85 -1.76
N GLU A 11 9.44 -1.74 -0.85
CA GLU A 11 10.00 -3.09 -0.72
C GLU A 11 8.87 -4.08 -0.47
N GLN A 12 8.81 -5.17 -1.24
CA GLN A 12 7.89 -6.26 -0.99
C GLN A 12 8.47 -7.17 0.10
N THR A 13 7.99 -7.03 1.33
CA THR A 13 8.50 -7.78 2.49
C THR A 13 7.95 -9.20 2.56
N CYS A 14 6.82 -9.47 1.89
CA CYS A 14 6.29 -10.82 1.69
C CYS A 14 5.50 -10.88 0.38
N GLY A 15 5.86 -11.78 -0.53
CA GLY A 15 5.14 -12.02 -1.79
C GLY A 15 4.15 -13.20 -1.76
N ALA A 16 3.98 -13.84 -0.59
CA ALA A 16 3.06 -14.96 -0.39
C ALA A 16 1.74 -14.46 0.23
N CYS A 17 1.08 -15.28 1.06
CA CYS A 17 -0.14 -14.91 1.79
C CYS A 17 0.17 -14.60 3.26
N PRO A 18 -0.01 -13.35 3.74
CA PRO A 18 -0.43 -12.17 3.00
C PRO A 18 0.70 -11.53 2.18
N SER A 19 0.35 -10.89 1.06
CA SER A 19 1.30 -10.03 0.35
C SER A 19 1.44 -8.70 1.10
N GLN A 20 2.68 -8.24 1.25
CA GLN A 20 3.02 -7.12 2.14
C GLN A 20 4.11 -6.25 1.52
N TRP A 21 4.01 -4.94 1.76
CA TRP A 21 4.99 -3.97 1.31
C TRP A 21 5.24 -2.89 2.37
N ASP A 22 6.49 -2.48 2.42
CA ASP A 22 6.93 -1.26 3.06
C ASP A 22 7.09 -0.19 1.97
N ILE A 23 6.49 0.99 2.18
CA ILE A 23 6.48 2.09 1.23
C ILE A 23 6.93 3.36 1.96
N TRP A 24 7.86 4.09 1.37
CA TRP A 24 8.36 5.37 1.89
C TRP A 24 8.04 6.49 0.91
N THR A 25 7.52 7.59 1.43
CA THR A 25 7.16 8.76 0.63
C THR A 25 8.31 9.78 0.61
N THR A 26 8.24 10.75 -0.32
CA THR A 26 9.27 11.80 -0.45
C THR A 26 9.28 12.78 0.73
N ASP A 27 8.17 12.91 1.45
CA ASP A 27 8.05 13.71 2.67
C ASP A 27 8.39 12.94 3.97
N GLY A 28 8.85 11.69 3.85
CA GLY A 28 9.38 10.91 4.97
C GLY A 28 8.33 10.11 5.75
N GLN A 29 7.10 10.03 5.26
CA GLN A 29 6.07 9.17 5.84
C GLN A 29 6.30 7.70 5.45
N TYR A 30 5.92 6.80 6.35
CA TYR A 30 5.97 5.36 6.14
C TYR A 30 4.56 4.80 5.97
N ILE A 31 4.38 3.96 4.96
CA ILE A 31 3.11 3.30 4.64
C ILE A 31 3.33 1.80 4.60
N TYR A 32 2.54 1.09 5.37
CA TYR A 32 2.48 -0.37 5.35
C TYR A 32 1.28 -0.81 4.51
N ALA A 33 1.54 -1.53 3.43
CA ALA A 33 0.50 -2.13 2.59
C ALA A 33 0.39 -3.63 2.89
N ARG A 34 -0.85 -4.11 3.02
CA ARG A 34 -1.13 -5.53 3.26
C ARG A 34 -2.35 -5.98 2.48
N TYR A 35 -2.20 -7.09 1.76
CA TYR A 35 -3.28 -7.77 1.07
C TYR A 35 -3.55 -9.14 1.70
N ARG A 36 -4.78 -9.35 2.21
CA ARG A 36 -5.20 -10.63 2.80
C ARG A 36 -6.72 -10.79 2.77
N TRP A 37 -7.19 -12.01 2.50
CA TRP A 37 -8.63 -12.34 2.42
C TRP A 37 -9.39 -11.43 1.43
N GLY A 38 -8.73 -11.07 0.32
CA GLY A 38 -9.28 -10.18 -0.72
C GLY A 38 -9.24 -8.69 -0.39
N GLY A 39 -8.88 -8.32 0.85
CA GLY A 39 -8.79 -6.94 1.29
C GLY A 39 -7.37 -6.38 1.16
N LEU A 40 -7.23 -5.26 0.45
CA LEU A 40 -6.04 -4.43 0.42
C LEU A 40 -6.21 -3.27 1.41
N THR A 41 -5.25 -3.08 2.30
CA THR A 41 -5.22 -1.95 3.24
C THR A 41 -3.85 -1.29 3.23
N LEU A 42 -3.82 0.04 3.13
CA LEU A 42 -2.63 0.85 3.38
C LEU A 42 -2.80 1.60 4.70
N THR A 43 -1.85 1.40 5.62
CA THR A 43 -1.80 2.10 6.90
C THR A 43 -0.63 3.05 6.90
N LEU A 44 -0.90 4.33 7.14
CA LEU A 44 0.11 5.36 7.32
C LEU A 44 0.64 5.34 8.76
N GLU A 45 1.95 5.45 8.93
CA GLU A 45 2.65 5.55 10.22
C GLU A 45 2.20 4.47 11.22
N VAL A 46 2.07 3.22 10.73
CA VAL A 46 1.58 2.08 11.53
C VAL A 46 2.43 1.90 12.80
N GLY A 47 1.75 1.66 13.93
CA GLY A 47 2.40 1.49 15.23
C GLY A 47 2.77 2.79 15.94
N THR A 48 2.49 3.96 15.35
CA THR A 48 2.67 5.28 16.00
C THR A 48 1.32 5.86 16.47
N PRO A 49 1.31 6.91 17.32
CA PRO A 49 0.09 7.63 17.68
C PRO A 49 -0.65 8.28 16.51
N ASN A 50 0.03 8.53 15.40
CA ASN A 50 -0.54 9.12 14.18
C ASN A 50 -1.06 8.07 13.19
N SER A 51 -0.99 6.78 13.56
CA SER A 51 -1.39 5.66 12.71
C SER A 51 -2.81 5.84 12.19
N ARG A 52 -2.99 5.81 10.87
CA ARG A 52 -4.32 5.92 10.24
C ARG A 52 -4.41 5.11 8.95
N ILE A 53 -5.61 4.65 8.62
CA ILE A 53 -5.87 3.98 7.34
C ILE A 53 -5.89 5.06 6.24
N LEU A 54 -5.01 4.91 5.26
CA LEU A 54 -4.95 5.76 4.07
C LEU A 54 -5.88 5.23 2.97
N TYR A 55 -5.94 3.91 2.84
CA TYR A 55 -6.70 3.22 1.80
C TYR A 55 -7.21 1.88 2.31
N THR A 56 -8.43 1.52 1.94
CA THR A 56 -8.91 0.16 2.08
C THR A 56 -9.92 -0.18 0.99
N GLU A 57 -9.75 -1.33 0.37
CA GLU A 57 -10.67 -1.83 -0.67
C GLU A 57 -10.66 -3.36 -0.67
N ASN A 58 -11.82 -3.96 -0.93
CA ASN A 58 -11.91 -5.38 -1.24
C ASN A 58 -11.78 -5.56 -2.76
N ILE A 59 -10.61 -6.02 -3.20
CA ILE A 59 -10.24 -6.15 -4.63
C ILE A 59 -10.18 -7.60 -5.09
N GLY A 60 -10.27 -8.55 -4.14
CA GLY A 60 -10.33 -9.99 -4.42
C GLY A 60 -11.44 -10.68 -3.65
N ASP A 61 -11.43 -12.01 -3.70
CA ASP A 61 -12.33 -12.84 -2.90
C ASP A 61 -11.75 -13.16 -1.51
N GLY A 62 -12.57 -13.78 -0.67
CA GLY A 62 -12.16 -14.16 0.69
C GLY A 62 -10.99 -15.12 0.77
N TRP A 63 -10.54 -15.78 -0.30
CA TRP A 63 -9.42 -16.72 -0.27
C TRP A 63 -8.12 -16.12 -0.82
N ASN A 64 -8.20 -14.96 -1.48
CA ASN A 64 -7.05 -14.31 -2.06
C ASN A 64 -6.15 -13.68 -0.99
N GLY A 65 -4.86 -14.00 -1.05
CA GLY A 65 -3.85 -13.36 -0.21
C GLY A 65 -2.54 -13.06 -0.94
N VAL A 66 -2.48 -13.30 -2.25
CA VAL A 66 -1.34 -12.98 -3.10
C VAL A 66 -1.76 -11.87 -4.05
N LEU A 67 -0.97 -10.81 -4.13
CA LEU A 67 -1.19 -9.65 -5.01
C LEU A 67 0.17 -9.21 -5.57
N SER A 68 0.23 -8.91 -6.86
CA SER A 68 1.44 -8.39 -7.48
C SER A 68 1.68 -6.91 -7.12
N THR A 69 2.92 -6.45 -7.24
CA THR A 69 3.24 -5.02 -7.06
C THR A 69 2.53 -4.15 -8.10
N GLN A 70 2.32 -4.63 -9.34
CA GLN A 70 1.61 -3.85 -10.34
C GLN A 70 0.14 -3.64 -9.94
N GLU A 71 -0.54 -4.69 -9.45
CA GLU A 71 -1.92 -4.55 -8.97
C GLU A 71 -1.99 -3.62 -7.75
N LEU A 72 -1.01 -3.67 -6.83
CA LEU A 72 -0.91 -2.70 -5.75
C LEU A 72 -0.87 -1.25 -6.28
N ILE A 73 -0.03 -0.98 -7.28
CA ILE A 73 0.11 0.35 -7.90
C ILE A 73 -1.22 0.79 -8.52
N ASP A 74 -1.85 -0.07 -9.31
CA ASP A 74 -3.09 0.21 -10.03
C ASP A 74 -4.22 0.57 -9.06
N HIS A 75 -4.38 -0.21 -7.98
CA HIS A 75 -5.43 0.02 -6.98
C HIS A 75 -5.17 1.23 -6.07
N THR A 76 -3.92 1.67 -5.91
CA THR A 76 -3.58 2.73 -4.93
C THR A 76 -3.21 4.06 -5.58
N SER A 77 -3.22 4.16 -6.90
CA SER A 77 -2.86 5.38 -7.65
C SER A 77 -3.78 6.60 -7.39
N SER A 78 -4.93 6.37 -6.74
CA SER A 78 -5.85 7.43 -6.28
C SER A 78 -5.35 8.15 -5.02
N VAL A 79 -4.52 7.49 -4.20
CA VAL A 79 -3.98 8.03 -2.93
C VAL A 79 -2.46 8.16 -2.94
N LEU A 80 -1.77 7.38 -3.77
CA LEU A 80 -0.32 7.40 -3.94
C LEU A 80 0.04 7.86 -5.36
N ASP A 81 1.14 8.60 -5.47
CA ASP A 81 1.77 8.92 -6.74
C ASP A 81 3.04 8.08 -6.89
N TRP A 82 2.99 7.11 -7.82
CA TRP A 82 4.05 6.14 -8.07
C TRP A 82 5.06 6.58 -9.14
N SER A 83 4.91 7.77 -9.72
CA SER A 83 5.65 8.25 -10.90
C SER A 83 7.19 8.25 -10.80
N LEU A 84 7.76 8.13 -9.61
CA LEU A 84 9.22 8.05 -9.40
C LEU A 84 9.77 6.62 -9.42
N VAL A 85 8.90 5.60 -9.31
CA VAL A 85 9.30 4.21 -9.05
C VAL A 85 8.59 3.17 -9.93
N SER A 86 7.64 3.59 -10.76
CA SER A 86 6.90 2.77 -11.74
C SER A 86 7.33 3.06 -13.17
#